data_AF-A0A1A7QX03-F1
#
_entry.id   AF-A0A1A7QX03-F1
#
_cell.length_a   1.000
_cell.length_b   1.000
_cell.length_c   1.000
_cell.angle_alpha   90.00
_cell.angle_beta   90.00
_cell.angle_gamma   90.00
#
_symmetry.space_group_name_H-M   'P 1'
#
loop_
_entity.id
_entity.type
_entity.pdbx_description
1 polymer ?
#
loop_
_entity_poly.entity_id
_entity_poly.type
_entity_poly.pdbx_seq_one_letter_code
_entity_poly.pdbx_strand_id
1 'polypeptide(L)'
;MRHNTTFKLAELGDLYDLSTINAVWLAIMKMEPVLLELLLDESIDYEDIGKELFIDKLRAHFDYHRSLGDTELELDLDSCKGCNCDQPISKFIGNTSGKHFALYFDMDKNTIKDIYHCYSYESDFLDNLFQ
;
A
#
# COMPACT_ATOMS: atom_id res chain seq x y z
N MET A 1 -18.90 -18.65 26.24
CA MET A 1 -18.61 -17.68 27.31
C MET A 1 -18.23 -16.37 26.64
N ARG A 2 -18.97 -15.29 26.89
CA ARG A 2 -18.65 -13.96 26.33
C ARG A 2 -17.53 -13.37 27.18
N HIS A 3 -16.31 -13.30 26.64
CA HIS A 3 -15.26 -12.51 27.26
C HIS A 3 -15.51 -11.05 26.87
N ASN A 4 -16.02 -10.26 27.83
CA ASN A 4 -15.96 -8.82 27.74
C ASN A 4 -14.54 -8.39 28.06
N THR A 5 -13.74 -8.13 27.04
CA THR A 5 -12.39 -7.59 27.18
C THR A 5 -12.50 -6.06 27.26
N THR A 6 -12.22 -5.50 28.43
CA THR A 6 -12.14 -4.04 28.60
C THR A 6 -10.75 -3.59 28.17
N PHE A 7 -10.66 -2.93 27.02
CA PHE A 7 -9.41 -2.37 26.49
C PHE A 7 -9.12 -1.01 27.13
N LYS A 8 -7.84 -0.72 27.39
CA LYS A 8 -7.41 0.59 27.88
C LYS A 8 -7.44 1.62 26.74
N LEU A 9 -7.65 2.89 27.06
CA LEU A 9 -7.73 3.98 26.07
C LEU A 9 -6.46 4.09 25.20
N ALA A 10 -5.29 3.75 25.75
CA ALA A 10 -4.04 3.72 24.99
C ALA A 10 -3.98 2.54 23.99
N GLU A 11 -4.50 1.37 24.38
CA GLU A 11 -4.59 0.19 23.51
C GLU A 11 -5.64 0.40 22.39
N LEU A 12 -6.64 1.26 22.62
CA LEU A 12 -7.59 1.70 21.59
C LEU A 12 -6.95 2.61 20.53
N GLY A 13 -5.94 3.42 20.91
CA GLY A 13 -5.17 4.21 19.95
C GLY A 13 -4.37 3.33 19.00
N ASP A 14 -3.68 2.31 19.54
CA ASP A 14 -2.93 1.35 18.74
C ASP A 14 -3.84 0.51 17.81
N LEU A 15 -5.05 0.14 18.27
CA LEU A 15 -6.05 -0.56 17.46
C LEU A 15 -6.68 0.33 16.36
N TYR A 16 -6.85 1.63 16.64
CA TYR A 16 -7.31 2.59 15.65
C TYR A 16 -6.25 2.83 14.57
N ASP A 17 -4.98 2.86 14.93
CA ASP A 17 -3.92 3.08 13.94
C ASP A 17 -3.56 1.82 13.14
N LEU A 18 -3.64 0.61 13.72
CA LEU A 18 -3.65 -0.64 12.95
C LEU A 18 -4.83 -0.69 11.97
N SER A 19 -5.94 0.02 12.27
CA SER A 19 -7.05 0.15 11.33
C SER A 19 -6.70 1.03 10.13
N THR A 20 -5.80 2.01 10.29
CA THR A 20 -5.39 2.92 9.22
C THR A 20 -4.57 2.24 8.15
N ILE A 21 -3.49 1.52 8.51
CA ILE A 21 -2.69 0.80 7.51
C ILE A 21 -3.49 -0.31 6.83
N ASN A 22 -4.32 -1.02 7.59
CA ASN A 22 -5.21 -2.05 7.02
C ASN A 22 -6.23 -1.44 6.06
N ALA A 23 -6.75 -0.23 6.33
CA ALA A 23 -7.65 0.47 5.42
C ALA A 23 -6.92 0.90 4.13
N VAL A 24 -5.68 1.39 4.24
CA VAL A 24 -4.85 1.72 3.07
C VAL A 24 -4.56 0.48 2.24
N TRP A 25 -4.14 -0.63 2.87
CA TRP A 25 -3.96 -1.90 2.18
C TRP A 25 -5.24 -2.37 1.50
N LEU A 26 -6.39 -2.30 2.18
CA LEU A 26 -7.67 -2.69 1.58
C LEU A 26 -8.04 -1.81 0.38
N ALA A 27 -7.81 -0.50 0.46
CA ALA A 27 -8.02 0.41 -0.66
C ALA A 27 -7.14 0.05 -1.87
N ILE A 28 -5.86 -0.28 -1.65
CA ILE A 28 -4.95 -0.74 -2.70
C ILE A 28 -5.39 -2.10 -3.26
N MET A 29 -5.73 -3.06 -2.39
CA MET A 29 -6.22 -4.39 -2.79
C MET A 29 -7.49 -4.32 -3.63
N LYS A 30 -8.36 -3.33 -3.37
CA LYS A 30 -9.56 -3.07 -4.17
C LYS A 30 -9.33 -2.12 -5.35
N MET A 31 -8.10 -1.63 -5.53
CA MET A 31 -7.73 -0.67 -6.58
C MET A 31 -8.59 0.62 -6.53
N GLU A 32 -8.93 1.10 -5.33
CA GLU A 32 -9.85 2.22 -5.11
C GLU A 32 -9.10 3.53 -4.76
N PRO A 33 -8.69 4.35 -5.76
CA PRO A 33 -7.90 5.55 -5.51
C PRO A 33 -8.66 6.62 -4.71
N VAL A 34 -9.99 6.68 -4.82
CA VAL A 34 -10.83 7.61 -4.05
C VAL A 34 -10.73 7.33 -2.55
N LEU A 35 -10.59 6.05 -2.15
CA LEU A 35 -10.37 5.72 -0.74
C LEU A 35 -8.97 6.17 -0.28
N LEU A 36 -7.97 6.10 -1.16
CA LEU A 36 -6.62 6.59 -0.84
C LEU A 36 -6.60 8.12 -0.64
N GLU A 37 -7.37 8.88 -1.45
CA GLU A 37 -7.51 10.34 -1.29
C GLU A 37 -8.04 10.72 0.11
N LEU A 38 -8.93 9.90 0.68
CA LEU A 38 -9.51 10.07 2.00
C LEU A 38 -8.63 9.57 3.15
N LEU A 39 -7.86 8.51 2.91
CA LEU A 39 -7.06 7.82 3.94
C LEU A 39 -5.66 8.42 4.12
N LEU A 40 -5.06 8.93 3.04
CA LEU A 40 -3.69 9.46 3.07
C LEU A 40 -3.68 10.94 3.50
N ASP A 41 -2.81 11.24 4.46
CA ASP A 41 -2.61 12.59 4.99
C ASP A 41 -2.04 13.53 3.91
N GLU A 42 -2.73 14.65 3.65
CA GLU A 42 -2.34 15.68 2.66
C GLU A 42 -1.01 16.36 3.00
N SER A 43 -0.61 16.37 4.28
CA SER A 43 0.61 17.05 4.73
C SER A 43 1.89 16.23 4.53
N ILE A 44 1.76 14.96 4.14
CA ILE A 44 2.90 14.06 3.88
C ILE A 44 3.29 14.15 2.40
N ASP A 45 4.59 14.32 2.17
CA ASP A 45 5.19 14.35 0.85
C ASP A 45 5.61 12.95 0.40
N TYR A 46 4.62 12.11 0.06
CA TYR A 46 4.87 10.70 -0.27
C TYR A 46 5.84 10.56 -1.44
N GLU A 47 6.90 9.77 -1.27
CA GLU A 47 8.03 9.64 -2.21
C GLU A 47 8.69 10.94 -2.67
N ASP A 48 8.61 12.02 -1.89
CA ASP A 48 9.06 13.35 -2.30
C ASP A 48 8.36 13.87 -3.59
N ILE A 49 7.15 13.37 -3.90
CA ILE A 49 6.33 13.82 -5.06
C ILE A 49 4.94 14.33 -4.66
N GLY A 50 4.58 14.28 -3.39
CA GLY A 50 3.30 14.71 -2.86
C GLY A 50 2.18 13.68 -3.03
N LYS A 51 1.12 13.85 -2.23
CA LYS A 51 -0.02 12.91 -2.18
C LYS A 51 -0.70 12.69 -3.53
N GLU A 52 -1.00 13.77 -4.25
CA GLU A 52 -1.74 13.71 -5.51
C GLU A 52 -0.98 12.86 -6.57
N LEU A 53 0.29 13.17 -6.80
CA LEU A 53 1.11 12.45 -7.77
C LEU A 53 1.39 11.00 -7.33
N PHE A 54 1.55 10.76 -6.04
CA PHE A 54 1.68 9.40 -5.51
C PHE A 54 0.42 8.55 -5.78
N ILE A 55 -0.77 9.11 -5.53
CA ILE A 55 -2.03 8.42 -5.83
C ILE A 55 -2.19 8.20 -7.34
N ASP A 56 -1.78 9.14 -8.18
CA ASP A 56 -1.79 8.96 -9.64
C ASP A 56 -0.84 7.85 -10.12
N LYS A 57 0.33 7.68 -9.49
CA LYS A 57 1.21 6.53 -9.76
C LYS A 57 0.53 5.20 -9.40
N LEU A 58 -0.13 5.12 -8.24
CA LEU A 58 -0.91 3.93 -7.88
C LEU A 58 -2.09 3.69 -8.83
N ARG A 59 -2.77 4.75 -9.27
CA ARG A 59 -3.85 4.67 -10.27
C ARG A 59 -3.34 4.07 -11.58
N ALA A 60 -2.15 4.44 -12.03
CA ALA A 60 -1.53 3.83 -13.21
C ALA A 60 -1.26 2.34 -13.02
N HIS A 61 -0.77 1.91 -11.85
CA HIS A 61 -0.65 0.48 -11.53
C HIS A 61 -2.02 -0.23 -11.55
N PHE A 62 -3.05 0.38 -10.96
CA PHE A 62 -4.39 -0.19 -10.94
C PHE A 62 -4.97 -0.37 -12.34
N ASP A 63 -4.81 0.63 -13.21
CA ASP A 63 -5.30 0.57 -14.57
C ASP A 63 -4.53 -0.45 -15.41
N TYR A 64 -3.22 -0.58 -15.18
CA TYR A 64 -2.42 -1.66 -15.77
C TYR A 64 -2.94 -3.04 -15.34
N HIS A 65 -3.15 -3.28 -14.05
CA HIS A 65 -3.71 -4.53 -13.54
C HIS A 65 -5.10 -4.84 -14.13
N ARG A 66 -6.00 -3.85 -14.15
CA ARG A 66 -7.32 -4.00 -14.78
C ARG A 66 -7.21 -4.33 -16.27
N SER A 67 -6.26 -3.74 -16.98
CA SER A 67 -6.03 -4.04 -18.41
C SER A 67 -5.61 -5.49 -18.66
N LEU A 68 -4.99 -6.14 -17.66
CA LEU A 68 -4.62 -7.55 -17.68
C LEU A 68 -5.71 -8.49 -17.17
N GLY A 69 -6.89 -7.96 -16.79
CA GLY A 69 -8.03 -8.72 -16.30
C GLY A 69 -8.03 -8.97 -14.80
N ASP A 70 -7.19 -8.27 -14.03
CA ASP A 70 -7.27 -8.31 -12.57
C ASP A 70 -8.48 -7.52 -12.06
N THR A 71 -9.18 -8.07 -11.07
CA THR A 71 -10.34 -7.42 -10.43
C THR A 71 -10.04 -6.97 -9.00
N GLU A 72 -9.00 -7.54 -8.40
CA GLU A 72 -8.47 -7.18 -7.09
C GLU A 72 -7.00 -7.60 -7.01
N LEU A 73 -6.30 -7.09 -5.99
CA LEU A 73 -4.94 -7.47 -5.67
C LEU A 73 -4.92 -8.26 -4.37
N GLU A 74 -4.15 -9.34 -4.35
CA GLU A 74 -3.82 -10.10 -3.15
C GLU A 74 -2.61 -9.44 -2.47
N LEU A 75 -2.63 -9.34 -1.14
CA LEU A 75 -1.53 -8.82 -0.34
C LEU A 75 -0.65 -9.97 0.15
N ASP A 76 0.64 -9.87 -0.12
CA ASP A 76 1.69 -10.70 0.45
C ASP A 76 2.72 -9.81 1.16
N LEU A 77 3.35 -10.34 2.22
CA LEU A 77 4.42 -9.64 2.93
C LEU A 77 5.75 -10.29 2.57
N ASP A 78 6.67 -9.51 2.02
CA ASP A 78 8.04 -9.94 1.71
C ASP A 78 9.04 -8.98 2.37
N SER A 79 10.32 -9.18 2.15
CA SER A 79 11.39 -8.27 2.56
C SER A 79 11.99 -7.59 1.34
N CYS A 80 12.35 -6.31 1.48
CA CYS A 80 13.01 -5.55 0.44
C CYS A 80 14.39 -6.15 0.13
N LYS A 81 14.58 -6.65 -1.10
CA LYS A 81 15.83 -7.29 -1.55
C LYS A 81 16.85 -6.28 -2.13
N GLY A 82 16.61 -4.99 -1.91
CA GLY A 82 17.35 -3.90 -2.53
C GLY A 82 17.68 -2.77 -1.57
N CYS A 83 17.17 -1.57 -1.87
CA CYS A 83 17.54 -0.30 -1.23
C CYS A 83 17.33 -0.24 0.29
N ASN A 84 16.30 -0.93 0.81
CA ASN A 84 15.93 -0.84 2.22
C ASN A 84 16.39 -2.03 3.08
N CYS A 85 17.51 -2.69 2.75
CA CYS A 85 18.20 -3.63 3.67
C CYS A 85 17.27 -4.62 4.41
N ASP A 86 16.52 -5.45 3.68
CA ASP A 86 15.59 -6.46 4.24
C ASP A 86 14.43 -5.91 5.07
N GLN A 87 14.10 -4.61 4.98
CA GLN A 87 12.90 -4.08 5.63
C GLN A 87 11.62 -4.69 5.03
N PRO A 88 10.55 -4.90 5.84
CA PRO A 88 9.29 -5.46 5.37
C PRO A 88 8.64 -4.62 4.26
N ILE A 89 8.14 -5.29 3.22
CA ILE A 89 7.39 -4.68 2.12
C ILE A 89 6.03 -5.37 1.94
N SER A 90 5.07 -4.60 1.47
CA SER A 90 3.74 -5.06 1.06
C SER A 90 3.74 -5.27 -0.44
N LYS A 91 3.65 -6.53 -0.89
CA LYS A 91 3.57 -6.90 -2.29
C LYS A 91 2.11 -7.10 -2.67
N PHE A 92 1.66 -6.38 -3.70
CA PHE A 92 0.30 -6.45 -4.21
C PHE A 92 0.29 -7.21 -5.53
N ILE A 93 -0.48 -8.29 -5.61
CA ILE A 93 -0.42 -9.29 -6.69
C ILE A 93 -1.77 -9.37 -7.38
N GLY A 94 -1.81 -9.16 -8.70
CA GLY A 94 -3.02 -9.32 -9.50
C GLY A 94 -3.60 -10.73 -9.42
N ASN A 95 -4.88 -10.83 -9.06
CA ASN A 95 -5.57 -12.11 -8.83
C ASN A 95 -5.71 -12.98 -10.09
N THR A 96 -5.59 -12.39 -11.29
CA THR A 96 -5.67 -13.09 -12.57
C THR A 96 -4.31 -13.15 -13.26
N SER A 97 -3.60 -12.02 -13.33
CA SER A 97 -2.38 -11.87 -14.11
C SER A 97 -1.13 -12.37 -13.40
N GLY A 98 -1.14 -12.41 -12.06
CA GLY A 98 0.04 -12.68 -11.23
C GLY A 98 1.13 -11.59 -11.31
N LYS A 99 0.90 -10.51 -12.07
CA LYS A 99 1.77 -9.34 -12.04
C LYS A 99 1.69 -8.70 -10.66
N HIS A 100 2.72 -7.97 -10.28
CA HIS A 100 2.78 -7.38 -8.95
C HIS A 100 3.65 -6.13 -8.95
N PHE A 101 3.41 -5.31 -7.95
CA PHE A 101 4.30 -4.25 -7.50
C PHE A 101 4.39 -4.36 -5.97
N ALA A 102 5.32 -3.64 -5.36
CA ALA A 102 5.45 -3.66 -3.91
C ALA A 102 5.72 -2.27 -3.36
N LEU A 103 5.21 -2.03 -2.16
CA LEU A 103 5.38 -0.78 -1.42
C LEU A 103 6.08 -1.04 -0.09
N TYR A 104 7.01 -0.18 0.27
CA TYR A 104 7.57 -0.04 1.61
C TYR A 104 6.77 1.05 2.34
N PHE A 105 6.17 0.70 3.47
CA PHE A 105 5.46 1.64 4.33
C PHE A 105 6.41 2.07 5.44
N ASP A 106 6.89 3.31 5.39
CA ASP A 106 7.69 3.86 6.48
C ASP A 106 6.77 4.28 7.62
N MET A 107 6.94 3.64 8.77
CA MET A 107 6.05 3.82 9.91
C MET A 107 6.81 4.22 11.16
N ASP A 108 6.30 5.23 11.87
CA ASP A 108 6.65 5.47 13.26
C ASP A 108 5.53 4.92 14.13
N LYS A 109 5.79 3.78 14.77
CA LYS A 109 4.80 2.96 15.48
C LYS A 109 3.69 2.53 14.54
N ASN A 110 2.59 3.28 14.53
CA ASN A 110 1.40 2.99 13.73
C ASN A 110 1.00 4.16 12.83
N THR A 111 1.82 5.21 12.76
CA THR A 111 1.60 6.36 11.88
C THR A 111 2.44 6.20 10.63
N ILE A 112 1.80 6.23 9.46
CA ILE A 112 2.49 6.28 8.16
C ILE A 112 3.23 7.61 8.09
N LYS A 113 4.54 7.55 7.86
CA LYS A 113 5.40 8.71 7.63
C LYS A 113 5.68 8.93 6.16
N ASP A 114 5.76 7.84 5.42
CA ASP A 114 5.93 7.85 3.97
C ASP A 114 5.54 6.47 3.41
N ILE A 115 5.35 6.38 2.10
CA ILE A 115 5.11 5.15 1.36
C ILE A 115 5.92 5.21 0.09
N TYR A 116 6.81 4.22 -0.10
CA TYR A 116 7.70 4.15 -1.25
C TYR A 116 7.45 2.92 -2.10
N HIS A 117 7.53 3.07 -3.42
CA HIS A 117 7.54 1.99 -4.37
C HIS A 117 8.88 1.26 -4.30
N CYS A 118 8.79 -0.06 -4.20
CA CYS A 118 9.94 -0.94 -4.23
C CYS A 118 10.23 -1.31 -5.69
N TYR A 119 11.14 -0.56 -6.31
CA TYR A 119 11.56 -0.75 -7.71
C TYR A 119 12.15 -2.14 -8.02
N SER A 120 12.54 -2.91 -7.00
CA SER A 120 12.96 -4.32 -7.18
C SER A 120 11.84 -5.23 -7.70
N TYR A 121 10.58 -4.78 -7.61
CA TYR A 121 9.38 -5.50 -8.05
C TYR A 121 8.64 -4.81 -9.20
N GLU A 122 9.21 -3.77 -9.82
CA GLU A 122 8.52 -2.95 -10.84
C GLU A 122 8.89 -3.28 -12.31
N SER A 123 9.76 -4.26 -12.56
CA SER A 123 10.38 -4.46 -13.89
C SER A 123 9.38 -4.54 -15.04
N ASP A 124 8.24 -5.21 -14.83
CA ASP A 124 7.26 -5.43 -15.89
C ASP A 124 6.34 -4.23 -16.12
N PHE A 125 6.19 -3.34 -15.14
CA PHE A 125 5.32 -2.16 -15.24
C PHE A 125 6.02 -1.01 -15.98
N LEU A 126 7.29 -0.75 -15.66
CA LEU A 126 8.07 0.31 -16.29
C LEU A 126 8.23 0.09 -17.80
N ASP A 127 8.35 -1.16 -18.23
CA ASP A 127 8.44 -1.52 -19.66
C ASP A 127 7.14 -1.21 -20.44
N ASN A 128 5.99 -1.10 -19.77
CA ASN A 128 4.69 -0.80 -20.37
C ASN A 128 4.31 0.69 -20.32
N LEU A 129 4.95 1.49 -19.46
CA LEU A 129 4.68 2.93 -19.33
C LEU A 129 5.41 3.80 -20.37
N PHE A 130 6.45 3.25 -21.00
CA PHE A 130 7.28 3.92 -22.01
C PHE A 130 7.14 3.32 -23.42
N GLN A 131 6.11 2.51 -23.68
CA GLN A 131 5.72 2.02 -25.02
C GLN A 131 4.55 2.83 -25.58
#